data_AF-A0A2K9EQW4-F1
#
_entry.id   AF-A0A2K9EQW4-F1
#
_cell.length_a   1.000
_cell.length_b   1.000
_cell.length_c   1.000
_cell.angle_alpha   90.00
_cell.angle_beta   90.00
_cell.angle_gamma   90.00
#
_symmetry.space_group_name_H-M   'P 1'
#
loop_
_entity.id
_entity.type
_entity.pdbx_description
1 polymer ?
#
loop_
_entity_poly.entity_id
_entity_poly.type
_entity_poly.pdbx_seq_one_letter_code
_entity_poly.pdbx_strand_id
1 'polypeptide(L)'
;MVHGSARRVDLQPGPRLPEAGSPTVPPAKDPGMRKIINSSYVTLDGVVDGPHTWPALPGGAAKEHEEVQLALLEQCDTLLMGRRTYDVFAGAWPERSGDPVADRPNSMREPVASTTLQDAAWANTEVVADGLAERISALKAESGGHIVQYGIGPVTHLMVREGLLDELHLWLYPQFVRAGAGDLVFDRESRADFDLPGSRTLRNGVVVLRHGVLTPWPVPPPACSFRTGPRLGEGRFPLPPPGPESRGFPFPVRCGILYVQQIRTSSAPAPFLMPTRRLA
;
A
#
# COMPACT_ATOMS: atom_id res chain seq x y z
N MET A 1 -5.38 63.26 -2.22
CA MET A 1 -6.49 62.84 -1.34
C MET A 1 -7.20 61.67 -2.03
N VAL A 2 -6.90 60.43 -1.65
CA VAL A 2 -7.63 59.23 -2.09
C VAL A 2 -7.70 58.31 -0.87
N HIS A 3 -8.88 58.17 -0.28
CA HIS A 3 -9.13 57.31 0.89
C HIS A 3 -9.41 55.88 0.42
N GLY A 4 -8.49 54.95 0.67
CA GLY A 4 -8.71 53.51 0.46
C GLY A 4 -9.47 52.90 1.63
N SER A 5 -10.75 52.59 1.44
CA SER A 5 -11.60 51.89 2.41
C SER A 5 -11.30 50.38 2.37
N ALA A 6 -10.57 49.85 3.34
CA ALA A 6 -10.44 48.40 3.55
C ALA A 6 -11.75 47.85 4.16
N ARG A 7 -12.49 47.03 3.40
CA ARG A 7 -13.63 46.26 3.94
C ARG A 7 -13.12 44.94 4.52
N ARG A 8 -13.40 44.72 5.80
CA ARG A 8 -13.20 43.44 6.49
C ARG A 8 -14.28 42.45 6.01
N VAL A 9 -13.88 41.29 5.52
CA VAL A 9 -14.80 40.18 5.19
C VAL A 9 -14.77 39.21 6.35
N ASP A 10 -15.85 39.18 7.14
CA ASP A 10 -16.01 38.20 8.21
C ASP A 10 -16.45 36.86 7.61
N LEU A 11 -15.56 35.86 7.68
CA LEU A 11 -15.85 34.47 7.33
C LEU A 11 -16.72 33.85 8.42
N GLN A 12 -17.99 33.57 8.10
CA GLN A 12 -18.85 32.76 8.96
C GLN A 12 -18.35 31.31 8.96
N PRO A 13 -18.31 30.63 10.13
CA PRO A 13 -17.96 29.21 10.18
C PRO A 13 -19.02 28.38 9.45
N GLY A 14 -18.56 27.52 8.53
CA GLY A 14 -19.42 26.60 7.78
C GLY A 14 -20.10 25.54 8.69
N PRO A 15 -21.14 24.86 8.19
CA PRO A 15 -21.87 23.88 8.97
C PRO A 15 -20.97 22.71 9.37
N ARG A 16 -21.12 22.24 10.62
CA ARG A 16 -20.38 21.07 11.13
C ARG A 16 -20.74 19.83 10.31
N LEU A 17 -19.73 19.12 9.85
CA LEU A 17 -19.88 17.78 9.28
C LEU A 17 -20.47 16.84 10.35
N PRO A 18 -21.36 15.90 9.96
CA PRO A 18 -21.86 14.90 10.90
C PRO A 18 -20.70 14.06 11.44
N GLU A 19 -20.74 13.76 12.75
CA GLU A 19 -19.75 12.91 13.39
C GLU A 19 -19.69 11.55 12.68
N ALA A 20 -18.49 11.20 12.19
CA ALA A 20 -18.23 9.88 11.68
C ALA A 20 -18.46 8.88 12.83
N GLY A 21 -19.38 7.94 12.63
CA GLY A 21 -19.58 6.84 13.58
C GLY A 21 -18.25 6.17 13.88
N SER A 22 -18.03 5.85 15.15
CA SER A 22 -16.79 5.23 15.62
C SER A 22 -16.42 4.04 14.73
N PRO A 23 -15.18 3.96 14.20
CA PRO A 23 -14.75 2.79 13.47
C PRO A 23 -14.87 1.59 14.40
N THR A 24 -15.72 0.64 14.03
CA THR A 24 -15.86 -0.64 14.73
C THR A 24 -14.52 -1.33 14.64
N VAL A 25 -13.85 -1.47 15.78
CA VAL A 25 -12.58 -2.17 15.90
C VAL A 25 -12.77 -3.61 15.39
N PRO A 26 -11.97 -4.08 14.42
CA PRO A 26 -11.96 -5.48 14.01
C PRO A 26 -11.97 -6.45 15.18
N PRO A 27 -12.58 -7.64 15.06
CA PRO A 27 -12.32 -8.70 16.02
C PRO A 27 -10.81 -8.93 16.14
N ALA A 28 -10.31 -8.97 17.37
CA ALA A 28 -8.90 -9.21 17.66
C ALA A 28 -8.46 -10.52 17.01
N LYS A 29 -7.31 -10.49 16.31
CA LYS A 29 -6.69 -11.69 15.75
C LYS A 29 -6.36 -12.67 16.89
N ASP A 30 -6.60 -13.96 16.64
CA ASP A 30 -6.41 -15.03 17.63
C ASP A 30 -4.98 -14.96 18.22
N PRO A 31 -4.83 -14.74 19.55
CA PRO A 31 -3.52 -14.60 20.18
C PRO A 31 -2.64 -15.85 20.09
N GLY A 32 -3.19 -17.01 19.68
CA GLY A 32 -2.44 -18.24 19.44
C GLY A 32 -1.91 -18.43 18.01
N MET A 33 -2.31 -17.60 17.04
CA MET A 33 -1.93 -17.77 15.64
C MET A 33 -0.61 -17.03 15.32
N ARG A 34 0.21 -17.62 14.44
CA ARG A 34 1.47 -16.99 13.99
C ARG A 34 1.15 -15.68 13.26
N LYS A 35 1.84 -14.61 13.67
CA LYS A 35 1.76 -13.32 12.99
C LYS A 35 2.69 -13.25 11.79
N ILE A 36 2.26 -12.56 10.74
CA ILE A 36 3.09 -12.09 9.64
C ILE A 36 3.39 -10.62 9.84
N ILE A 37 4.67 -10.32 9.99
CA ILE A 37 5.20 -8.99 10.26
C ILE A 37 6.10 -8.60 9.09
N ASN A 38 5.67 -7.65 8.27
CA ASN A 38 6.59 -7.02 7.33
C ASN A 38 7.49 -6.04 8.09
N SER A 39 8.81 -6.10 7.87
CA SER A 39 9.73 -5.08 8.39
C SER A 39 10.60 -4.58 7.25
N SER A 40 10.37 -3.34 6.81
CA SER A 40 11.04 -2.79 5.63
C SER A 40 11.41 -1.32 5.79
N TYR A 41 12.45 -0.92 5.06
CA TYR A 41 12.94 0.46 5.07
C TYR A 41 12.22 1.28 4.00
N VAL A 42 11.95 2.53 4.32
CA VAL A 42 11.25 3.47 3.45
C VAL A 42 11.80 4.87 3.65
N THR A 43 12.02 5.61 2.57
CA THR A 43 12.39 7.03 2.61
C THR A 43 11.19 7.95 2.78
N LEU A 44 11.41 9.24 3.05
CA LEU A 44 10.32 10.20 3.28
C LEU A 44 9.42 10.40 2.04
N ASP A 45 9.97 10.22 0.84
CA ASP A 45 9.27 10.21 -0.45
C ASP A 45 8.76 8.81 -0.85
N GLY A 46 8.86 7.82 0.04
CA GLY A 46 8.23 6.51 -0.12
C GLY A 46 9.05 5.50 -0.92
N VAL A 47 10.36 5.67 -1.08
CA VAL A 47 11.21 4.70 -1.80
C VAL A 47 11.61 3.56 -0.87
N VAL A 48 11.46 2.32 -1.33
CA VAL A 48 11.82 1.09 -0.58
C VAL A 48 13.00 0.34 -1.18
N ASP A 49 13.39 0.68 -2.40
CA ASP A 49 14.44 -0.04 -3.10
C ASP A 49 15.86 0.44 -2.77
N GLY A 50 16.80 -0.50 -2.86
CA GLY A 50 18.23 -0.23 -2.76
C GLY A 50 18.67 0.47 -1.47
N PRO A 51 18.18 0.13 -0.27
CA PRO A 51 18.53 0.85 0.95
C PRO A 51 20.03 0.87 1.28
N HIS A 52 20.77 -0.15 0.82
CA HIS A 52 22.22 -0.22 0.95
C HIS A 52 22.97 0.84 0.12
N THR A 53 22.29 1.51 -0.81
CA THR A 53 22.86 2.58 -1.66
C THR A 53 22.50 3.98 -1.16
N TRP A 54 21.59 4.10 -0.19
CA TRP A 54 21.16 5.39 0.31
C TRP A 54 22.30 6.08 1.08
N PRO A 55 22.36 7.42 1.08
CA PRO A 55 23.34 8.14 1.88
C PRO A 55 23.26 7.75 3.36
N ALA A 56 24.41 7.60 3.99
CA ALA A 56 24.48 7.32 5.43
C ALA A 56 23.95 8.51 6.23
N LEU A 57 23.11 8.23 7.24
CA LEU A 57 22.59 9.25 8.13
C LEU A 57 23.63 9.63 9.20
N PRO A 58 23.72 10.92 9.57
CA PRO A 58 24.52 11.34 10.71
C PRO A 58 23.93 10.81 12.02
N GLY A 59 24.73 10.80 13.09
CA GLY A 59 24.27 10.48 14.45
C GLY A 59 24.45 9.04 14.91
N GLY A 60 24.79 8.10 14.01
CA GLY A 60 25.26 6.75 14.35
C GLY A 60 24.30 5.93 15.23
N ALA A 61 23.31 5.28 14.64
CA ALA A 61 22.29 4.50 15.34
C ALA A 61 22.42 2.97 15.16
N ALA A 62 23.59 2.46 14.76
CA ALA A 62 23.78 1.04 14.42
C ALA A 62 23.31 0.10 15.54
N LYS A 63 23.70 0.37 16.79
CA LYS A 63 23.27 -0.45 17.94
C LYS A 63 21.76 -0.41 18.17
N GLU A 64 21.12 0.76 18.11
CA GLU A 64 19.66 0.85 18.28
C GLU A 64 18.92 0.14 17.14
N HIS A 65 19.49 0.19 15.94
CA HIS A 65 18.98 -0.50 14.76
C HIS A 65 19.05 -2.03 14.94
N GLU A 66 20.19 -2.55 15.40
CA GLU A 66 20.38 -3.96 15.73
C GLU A 66 19.42 -4.40 16.85
N GLU A 67 19.30 -3.62 17.93
CA GLU A 67 18.39 -3.92 19.05
C GLU A 67 16.94 -4.08 18.59
N VAL A 68 16.43 -3.16 17.77
CA VAL A 68 15.04 -3.23 17.28
C VAL A 68 14.86 -4.41 16.33
N GLN A 69 15.84 -4.67 15.45
CA GLN A 69 15.77 -5.77 14.51
C GLN A 69 15.83 -7.13 15.22
N LEU A 70 16.73 -7.30 16.19
CA LEU A 70 16.85 -8.51 16.98
C LEU A 70 15.59 -8.81 17.79
N ALA A 71 15.00 -7.80 18.42
CA ALA A 71 13.77 -7.97 19.17
C ALA A 71 12.63 -8.57 18.32
N LEU A 72 12.57 -8.26 17.02
CA LEU A 72 11.66 -8.90 16.08
C LEU A 72 12.12 -10.32 15.72
N LEU A 73 13.38 -10.48 15.32
CA LEU A 73 13.94 -11.75 14.84
C LEU A 73 13.94 -12.87 15.90
N GLU A 74 14.05 -12.53 17.18
CA GLU A 74 13.95 -13.48 18.29
C GLU A 74 12.56 -14.13 18.40
N GLN A 75 11.53 -13.42 17.94
CA GLN A 75 10.14 -13.91 17.93
C GLN A 75 9.79 -14.67 16.65
N CYS A 76 10.65 -14.62 15.63
CA CYS A 76 10.42 -15.20 14.32
C CYS A 76 11.26 -16.45 14.08
N ASP A 77 10.73 -17.41 13.31
CA ASP A 77 11.45 -18.61 12.87
C ASP A 77 11.38 -18.85 11.35
N THR A 78 10.69 -17.96 10.63
CA THR A 78 10.46 -18.04 9.19
C THR A 78 10.67 -16.66 8.58
N LEU A 79 11.47 -16.61 7.51
CA LEU A 79 11.75 -15.41 6.71
C LEU A 79 11.12 -15.55 5.32
N LEU A 80 10.02 -14.83 5.10
CA LEU A 80 9.34 -14.76 3.81
C LEU A 80 9.96 -13.67 2.94
N MET A 81 10.25 -13.99 1.68
CA MET A 81 10.78 -13.02 0.72
C MET A 81 10.12 -13.16 -0.65
N GLY A 82 10.11 -12.06 -1.41
CA GLY A 82 9.89 -12.10 -2.86
C GLY A 82 11.21 -12.25 -3.61
N ARG A 83 11.14 -12.62 -4.90
CA ARG A 83 12.32 -12.88 -5.74
C ARG A 83 13.40 -11.80 -5.69
N ARG A 84 13.05 -10.52 -5.92
CA ARG A 84 14.02 -9.41 -5.95
C ARG A 84 14.75 -9.26 -4.62
N THR A 85 14.02 -9.38 -3.51
CA THR A 85 14.61 -9.30 -2.16
C THR A 85 15.50 -10.49 -1.89
N TYR A 86 15.07 -11.70 -2.28
CA TYR A 86 15.89 -12.91 -2.17
C TYR A 86 17.23 -12.77 -2.90
N ASP A 87 17.25 -12.29 -4.15
CA ASP A 87 18.50 -12.17 -4.91
C ASP A 87 19.51 -11.23 -4.21
N VAL A 88 19.04 -10.14 -3.60
CA VAL A 88 19.89 -9.22 -2.84
C VAL A 88 20.43 -9.88 -1.58
N PHE A 89 19.60 -10.62 -0.85
CA PHE A 89 20.04 -11.23 0.40
C PHE A 89 20.90 -12.46 0.17
N ALA A 90 20.54 -13.34 -0.75
CA ALA A 90 21.30 -14.55 -1.09
C ALA A 90 22.73 -14.23 -1.58
N GLY A 91 22.95 -13.04 -2.15
CA GLY A 91 24.30 -12.58 -2.54
C GLY A 91 25.18 -12.09 -1.38
N ALA A 92 24.62 -11.85 -0.19
CA ALA A 92 25.34 -11.18 0.90
C ALA A 92 25.22 -11.85 2.28
N TRP A 93 24.18 -12.63 2.55
CA TRP A 93 23.86 -13.17 3.88
C TRP A 93 24.37 -14.59 4.17
N PRO A 94 24.43 -15.53 3.21
CA PRO A 94 24.85 -16.90 3.51
C PRO A 94 26.25 -17.03 4.14
N GLU A 95 27.16 -16.11 3.81
CA GLU A 95 28.54 -16.11 4.33
C GLU A 95 28.70 -15.28 5.61
N ARG A 96 27.68 -14.51 6.01
CA ARG A 96 27.72 -13.68 7.22
C ARG A 96 27.42 -14.54 8.43
N SER A 97 28.35 -14.54 9.38
CA SER A 97 28.23 -15.28 10.63
C SER A 97 28.98 -14.57 11.76
N GLY A 98 28.62 -14.89 13.00
CA GLY A 98 29.26 -14.34 14.19
C GLY A 98 28.64 -13.05 14.72
N ASP A 99 27.46 -12.70 14.20
CA ASP A 99 26.60 -11.67 14.77
C ASP A 99 25.13 -12.16 14.81
N PRO A 100 24.38 -11.90 15.90
CA PRO A 100 23.01 -12.42 16.05
C PRO A 100 22.04 -11.97 14.96
N VAL A 101 22.28 -10.83 14.32
CA VAL A 101 21.40 -10.28 13.28
C VAL A 101 21.54 -11.09 12.00
N ALA A 102 22.74 -11.60 11.69
CA ALA A 102 23.00 -12.50 10.56
C ALA A 102 22.69 -13.97 10.89
N ASP A 103 23.09 -14.43 12.07
CA ASP A 103 22.96 -15.84 12.46
C ASP A 103 21.49 -16.27 12.56
N ARG A 104 20.61 -15.36 13.01
CA ARG A 104 19.21 -15.69 13.23
C ARG A 104 18.46 -15.95 11.91
N PRO A 105 18.45 -15.05 10.90
CA PRO A 105 17.89 -15.32 9.57
C PRO A 105 18.47 -16.56 8.92
N ASN A 106 19.80 -16.77 8.98
CA ASN A 106 20.46 -17.94 8.39
C ASN A 106 19.98 -19.29 8.96
N SER A 107 19.37 -19.29 10.16
CA SER A 107 18.76 -20.48 10.79
C SER A 107 17.29 -20.69 10.45
N MET A 108 16.62 -19.72 9.83
CA MET A 108 15.17 -19.73 9.61
C MET A 108 14.80 -20.58 8.38
N ARG A 109 13.51 -20.93 8.31
CA ARG A 109 12.91 -21.41 7.06
C ARG A 109 12.70 -20.22 6.12
N GLU A 110 13.00 -20.39 4.84
CA GLU A 110 12.96 -19.28 3.87
C GLU A 110 12.03 -19.56 2.69
N PRO A 111 10.70 -19.40 2.86
CA PRO A 111 9.78 -19.41 1.73
C PRO A 111 10.02 -18.21 0.82
N VAL A 112 10.26 -18.46 -0.46
CA VAL A 112 10.54 -17.44 -1.48
C VAL A 112 9.48 -17.49 -2.57
N ALA A 113 8.71 -16.41 -2.70
CA ALA A 113 7.75 -16.25 -3.78
C ALA A 113 8.47 -15.95 -5.10
N SER A 114 8.48 -16.93 -6.01
CA SER A 114 9.15 -16.79 -7.30
C SER A 114 8.70 -17.85 -8.31
N THR A 115 8.38 -17.42 -9.54
CA THR A 115 8.14 -18.30 -10.70
C THR A 115 9.39 -18.56 -11.53
N THR A 116 10.49 -17.86 -11.25
CA THR A 116 11.72 -17.87 -12.07
C THR A 116 12.94 -18.44 -11.35
N LEU A 117 12.83 -18.67 -10.04
CA LEU A 117 13.93 -19.21 -9.24
C LEU A 117 13.91 -20.72 -9.36
N GLN A 118 14.96 -21.29 -9.97
CA GLN A 118 15.09 -22.73 -10.12
C GLN A 118 16.04 -23.29 -9.07
N ASP A 119 17.23 -22.68 -8.92
CA ASP A 119 18.24 -23.10 -7.96
C ASP A 119 18.42 -22.04 -6.87
N ALA A 120 18.06 -22.40 -5.64
CA ALA A 120 18.27 -21.54 -4.48
C ALA A 120 19.68 -21.77 -3.88
N ALA A 121 20.49 -20.72 -3.86
CA ALA A 121 21.82 -20.75 -3.25
C ALA A 121 21.81 -20.66 -1.70
N TRP A 122 20.75 -20.10 -1.10
CA TRP A 122 20.65 -19.96 0.35
C TRP A 122 20.04 -21.22 0.98
N ALA A 123 20.70 -21.77 2.00
CA ALA A 123 20.21 -22.93 2.74
C ALA A 123 18.80 -22.69 3.31
N ASN A 124 17.99 -23.74 3.40
CA ASN A 124 16.61 -23.72 3.92
C ASN A 124 15.59 -22.93 3.07
N THR A 125 15.92 -22.64 1.80
CA THR A 125 14.99 -21.99 0.87
C THR A 125 13.94 -22.97 0.33
N GLU A 126 12.67 -22.57 0.43
CA GLU A 126 11.52 -23.21 -0.21
C GLU A 126 10.97 -22.28 -1.29
N VAL A 127 11.11 -22.65 -2.57
CA VAL A 127 10.58 -21.82 -3.67
C VAL A 127 9.08 -22.07 -3.86
N VAL A 128 8.29 -21.00 -3.77
CA VAL A 128 6.83 -21.02 -3.94
C VAL A 128 6.49 -20.33 -5.26
N ALA A 129 6.26 -21.13 -6.31
CA ALA A 129 5.93 -20.62 -7.64
C ALA A 129 4.45 -20.25 -7.80
N ASP A 130 3.57 -21.10 -7.29
CA ASP A 130 2.12 -20.97 -7.40
C ASP A 130 1.46 -21.13 -6.02
N GLY A 131 0.21 -20.65 -5.88
CA GLY A 131 -0.57 -20.82 -4.64
C GLY A 131 0.02 -20.08 -3.43
N LEU A 132 0.60 -18.90 -3.65
CA LEU A 132 1.30 -18.15 -2.60
C LEU A 132 0.39 -17.77 -1.43
N ALA A 133 -0.85 -17.35 -1.69
CA ALA A 133 -1.79 -16.98 -0.64
C ALA A 133 -2.15 -18.18 0.24
N GLU A 134 -2.38 -19.34 -0.38
CA GLU A 134 -2.66 -20.61 0.28
C GLU A 134 -1.46 -21.07 1.10
N ARG A 135 -0.26 -20.99 0.54
CA ARG A 135 0.97 -21.35 1.26
C ARG A 135 1.22 -20.45 2.46
N ILE A 136 1.05 -19.14 2.30
CA ILE A 136 1.15 -18.17 3.40
C ILE A 136 0.11 -18.48 4.49
N SER A 137 -1.13 -18.77 4.09
CA SER A 137 -2.19 -19.14 5.05
C SER A 137 -1.85 -20.42 5.80
N ALA A 138 -1.30 -21.43 5.13
CA ALA A 138 -0.83 -22.66 5.76
C ALA A 138 0.32 -22.38 6.74
N LEU A 139 1.30 -21.55 6.36
CA LEU A 139 2.39 -21.15 7.25
C LEU A 139 1.85 -20.47 8.52
N LYS A 140 0.83 -19.60 8.43
CA LYS A 140 0.22 -18.98 9.61
C LYS A 140 -0.44 -19.98 10.56
N ALA A 141 -0.97 -21.08 10.02
CA ALA A 141 -1.66 -22.12 10.77
C ALA A 141 -0.72 -23.17 11.39
N GLU A 142 0.54 -23.23 10.94
CA GLU A 142 1.57 -24.08 11.55
C GLU A 142 1.90 -23.60 12.98
N SER A 143 2.45 -24.48 13.81
CA SER A 143 3.04 -24.09 15.11
C SER A 143 4.42 -23.47 14.91
N GLY A 144 4.80 -22.51 15.74
CA GLY A 144 6.15 -21.94 15.71
C GLY A 144 6.19 -20.47 16.12
N GLY A 145 7.33 -19.84 15.88
CA GLY A 145 7.52 -18.40 15.98
C GLY A 145 6.77 -17.65 14.87
N HIS A 146 6.77 -16.32 14.94
CA HIS A 146 6.17 -15.48 13.92
C HIS A 146 6.93 -15.57 12.57
N ILE A 147 6.30 -15.04 11.53
CA ILE A 147 6.86 -14.97 10.18
C ILE A 147 7.28 -13.51 9.96
N VAL A 148 8.57 -13.27 9.72
CA VAL A 148 9.05 -11.97 9.28
C VAL A 148 9.08 -11.95 7.76
N GLN A 149 8.64 -10.84 7.16
CA GLN A 149 8.73 -10.62 5.72
C GLN A 149 9.61 -9.40 5.43
N TYR A 150 10.61 -9.58 4.57
CA TYR A 150 11.46 -8.50 4.10
C TYR A 150 11.11 -8.07 2.68
N GLY A 151 11.24 -6.76 2.43
CA GLY A 151 10.88 -6.12 1.18
C GLY A 151 9.41 -5.69 1.12
N ILE A 152 9.09 -4.72 0.27
CA ILE A 152 7.70 -4.33 -0.02
C ILE A 152 7.49 -4.41 -1.52
N GLY A 153 6.35 -4.95 -1.94
CA GLY A 153 6.00 -5.12 -3.35
C GLY A 153 4.86 -6.13 -3.52
N PRO A 154 4.84 -6.90 -4.64
CA PRO A 154 3.71 -7.77 -4.98
C PRO A 154 3.31 -8.77 -3.88
N VAL A 155 4.29 -9.33 -3.14
CA VAL A 155 4.03 -10.27 -2.03
C VAL A 155 3.29 -9.56 -0.89
N THR A 156 3.76 -8.38 -0.47
CA THR A 156 3.12 -7.58 0.59
C THR A 156 1.74 -7.11 0.14
N HIS A 157 1.58 -6.66 -1.10
CA HIS A 157 0.28 -6.24 -1.65
C HIS A 157 -0.73 -7.40 -1.68
N LEU A 158 -0.29 -8.60 -2.07
CA LEU A 158 -1.11 -9.81 -1.96
C LEU A 158 -1.54 -10.04 -0.51
N MET A 159 -0.60 -10.04 0.44
CA MET A 159 -0.92 -10.29 1.85
C MET A 159 -1.88 -9.25 2.43
N VAL A 160 -1.76 -7.98 2.04
CA VAL A 160 -2.70 -6.93 2.44
C VAL A 160 -4.08 -7.19 1.84
N ARG A 161 -4.16 -7.45 0.53
CA ARG A 161 -5.43 -7.68 -0.18
C ARG A 161 -6.19 -8.89 0.35
N GLU A 162 -5.48 -9.98 0.65
CA GLU A 162 -6.06 -11.22 1.17
C GLU A 162 -6.24 -11.19 2.71
N GLY A 163 -5.91 -10.08 3.39
CA GLY A 163 -6.04 -9.95 4.85
C GLY A 163 -5.08 -10.83 5.66
N LEU A 164 -3.98 -11.28 5.04
CA LEU A 164 -2.97 -12.15 5.63
C LEU A 164 -1.90 -11.38 6.43
N LEU A 165 -1.62 -10.12 6.08
CA LEU A 165 -0.65 -9.30 6.80
C LEU A 165 -1.20 -8.90 8.18
N ASP A 166 -0.39 -9.04 9.23
CA ASP A 166 -0.77 -8.65 10.58
C ASP A 166 -0.20 -7.31 10.99
N GLU A 167 1.10 -7.13 10.80
CA GLU A 167 1.80 -5.91 11.14
C GLU A 167 2.72 -5.45 10.00
N LEU A 168 2.82 -4.13 9.85
CA LEU A 168 3.73 -3.46 8.93
C LEU A 168 4.65 -2.54 9.75
N HIS A 169 5.90 -2.94 9.88
CA HIS A 169 6.96 -2.19 10.57
C HIS A 169 7.73 -1.38 9.52
N LEU A 170 7.42 -0.09 9.41
CA LEU A 170 8.09 0.82 8.49
C LEU A 170 9.21 1.55 9.21
N TRP A 171 10.43 1.40 8.70
CA TRP A 171 11.56 2.21 9.13
C TRP A 171 11.63 3.42 8.22
N LEU A 172 11.09 4.54 8.69
CA LEU A 172 11.04 5.79 7.95
C LEU A 172 12.38 6.53 8.06
N TYR A 173 13.11 6.58 6.97
CA TYR A 173 14.36 7.32 6.81
C TYR A 173 14.05 8.78 6.45
N PRO A 174 14.61 9.77 7.18
CA PRO A 174 14.32 11.19 6.99
C PRO A 174 15.09 11.80 5.80
N GLN A 175 14.99 11.18 4.62
CA GLN A 175 15.67 11.62 3.40
C GLN A 175 14.82 11.37 2.17
N PHE A 176 15.13 12.07 1.07
CA PHE A 176 14.64 11.76 -0.27
C PHE A 176 15.75 11.09 -1.07
N VAL A 177 15.37 10.14 -1.92
CA VAL A 177 16.32 9.43 -2.79
C VAL A 177 15.72 9.31 -4.18
N ARG A 178 16.56 9.09 -5.19
CA ARG A 178 16.06 8.94 -6.56
C ARG A 178 15.30 7.62 -6.68
N ALA A 179 13.99 7.69 -6.87
CA ALA A 179 13.15 6.54 -7.17
C ALA A 179 13.30 6.09 -8.64
N GLY A 180 13.36 4.78 -8.89
CA GLY A 180 13.00 4.17 -10.15
C GLY A 180 11.51 3.82 -10.22
N ALA A 181 11.06 3.35 -11.38
CA ALA A 181 9.68 2.88 -11.54
C ALA A 181 9.48 1.59 -10.72
N GLY A 182 8.45 1.57 -9.85
CA GLY A 182 8.13 0.41 -9.03
C GLY A 182 8.89 0.31 -7.71
N ASP A 183 9.61 1.35 -7.30
CA ASP A 183 10.38 1.37 -6.06
C ASP A 183 9.62 2.02 -4.89
N LEU A 184 8.32 2.28 -5.03
CA LEU A 184 7.51 2.92 -4.01
C LEU A 184 6.81 1.92 -3.09
N VAL A 185 6.61 2.28 -1.82
CA VAL A 185 5.95 1.43 -0.80
C VAL A 185 4.60 0.89 -1.26
N PHE A 186 3.82 1.67 -1.99
CA PHE A 186 2.51 1.26 -2.46
C PHE A 186 2.25 1.71 -3.89
N ASP A 187 1.61 0.82 -4.66
CA ASP A 187 1.01 1.20 -5.92
C ASP A 187 -0.25 2.06 -5.69
N ARG A 188 -0.76 2.66 -6.78
CA ARG A 188 -1.92 3.57 -6.71
C ARG A 188 -3.24 2.86 -6.41
N GLU A 189 -3.25 1.53 -6.44
CA GLU A 189 -4.46 0.72 -6.33
C GLU A 189 -4.60 0.09 -4.94
N SER A 190 -3.49 -0.05 -4.22
CA SER A 190 -3.41 -0.57 -2.86
C SER A 190 -4.18 0.31 -1.88
N ARG A 191 -5.07 -0.32 -1.10
CA ARG A 191 -5.83 0.34 -0.03
C ARG A 191 -5.95 -0.59 1.17
N ALA A 192 -5.62 -0.07 2.35
CA ALA A 192 -5.83 -0.71 3.64
C ALA A 192 -5.80 0.36 4.72
N ASP A 193 -6.53 0.11 5.80
CA ASP A 193 -6.49 0.94 6.99
C ASP A 193 -5.54 0.31 8.01
N PHE A 194 -4.81 1.15 8.73
CA PHE A 194 -3.85 0.72 9.73
C PHE A 194 -4.04 1.51 11.02
N ASP A 195 -3.82 0.87 12.16
CA ASP A 195 -3.58 1.56 13.41
C ASP A 195 -2.06 1.81 13.60
N LEU A 196 -1.68 2.45 14.71
CA LEU A 196 -0.28 2.68 15.08
C LEU A 196 -0.08 2.25 16.55
N PRO A 197 0.00 0.94 16.83
CA PRO A 197 0.20 0.41 18.18
C PRO A 197 1.54 0.83 18.80
N GLY A 198 2.52 1.27 17.99
CA GLY A 198 3.77 1.77 18.54
C GLY A 198 4.64 2.52 17.54
N SER A 199 5.51 3.36 18.07
CA SER A 199 6.58 3.99 17.31
C SER A 199 7.83 4.13 18.17
N ARG A 200 9.02 4.15 17.53
CA ARG A 200 10.30 4.42 18.18
C ARG A 200 11.15 5.30 17.26
N THR A 201 11.62 6.43 17.78
CA THR A 201 12.59 7.28 17.09
C THR A 201 13.99 6.89 17.50
N LEU A 202 14.87 6.67 16.52
CA LEU A 202 16.29 6.41 16.72
C LEU A 202 17.08 7.72 16.72
N ARG A 203 18.29 7.71 17.28
CA ARG A 203 19.11 8.93 17.42
C ARG A 203 19.55 9.57 16.10
N ASN A 204 19.55 8.82 15.00
CA ASN A 204 19.86 9.31 13.65
C ASN A 204 18.63 9.85 12.91
N GLY A 205 17.48 9.95 13.58
CA GLY A 205 16.23 10.46 13.04
C GLY A 205 15.37 9.44 12.30
N VAL A 206 15.81 8.18 12.17
CA VAL A 206 14.95 7.10 11.65
C VAL A 206 13.80 6.87 12.63
N VAL A 207 12.57 6.75 12.11
CA VAL A 207 11.40 6.43 12.92
C VAL A 207 10.89 5.05 12.54
N VAL A 208 10.89 4.12 13.49
CA VAL A 208 10.30 2.80 13.34
C VAL A 208 8.83 2.89 13.73
N LEU A 209 7.94 2.74 12.76
CA LEU A 209 6.49 2.80 12.92
C LEU A 209 5.94 1.38 12.86
N ARG A 210 5.23 0.93 13.91
CA ARG A 210 4.57 -0.37 13.94
C ARG A 210 3.10 -0.17 13.68
N HIS A 211 2.65 -0.58 12.49
CA HIS A 211 1.26 -0.50 12.08
C HIS A 211 0.60 -1.88 12.18
N GLY A 212 -0.58 -1.98 12.78
CA GLY A 212 -1.44 -3.17 12.68
C GLY A 212 -2.46 -2.99 11.56
N VAL A 213 -2.70 -4.04 10.78
CA VAL A 213 -3.70 -4.00 9.69
C VAL A 213 -5.10 -4.07 10.28
N LEU A 214 -5.93 -3.06 10.01
CA LEU A 214 -7.34 -3.04 10.39
C LEU A 214 -8.17 -3.75 9.32
N THR A 215 -8.74 -4.91 9.66
CA THR A 215 -9.66 -5.68 8.80
C THR A 215 -11.12 -5.58 9.28
N PRO A 216 -12.14 -5.89 8.47
CA PRO A 216 -12.07 -6.14 7.03
C PRO A 216 -11.97 -4.83 6.23
N TRP A 217 -11.03 -4.80 5.30
CA TRP A 217 -11.12 -3.89 4.17
C TRP A 217 -12.25 -4.37 3.25
N PRO A 218 -13.23 -3.54 2.86
CA PRO A 218 -14.28 -3.98 1.95
C PRO A 218 -13.66 -4.30 0.58
N VAL A 219 -13.63 -5.59 0.25
CA VAL A 219 -13.42 -6.04 -1.14
C VAL A 219 -14.49 -5.35 -1.98
N PRO A 220 -14.17 -4.51 -2.98
CA PRO A 220 -15.19 -3.96 -3.85
C PRO A 220 -15.92 -5.16 -4.49
N PRO A 221 -17.27 -5.20 -4.47
CA PRO A 221 -17.99 -6.29 -5.10
C PRO A 221 -17.53 -6.43 -6.55
N PRO A 222 -17.42 -7.66 -7.10
CA PRO A 222 -17.02 -7.84 -8.48
C PRO A 222 -17.88 -6.94 -9.34
N ALA A 223 -17.23 -6.14 -10.20
CA ALA A 223 -17.91 -5.16 -11.04
C ALA A 223 -19.15 -5.81 -11.63
N CYS A 224 -20.34 -5.29 -11.31
CA CYS A 224 -21.58 -5.77 -11.91
C CYS A 224 -21.36 -5.75 -13.41
N SER A 225 -21.23 -6.93 -14.01
CA SER A 225 -21.23 -7.05 -15.45
C SER A 225 -22.58 -6.51 -15.90
N PHE A 226 -22.57 -5.31 -16.47
CA PHE A 226 -23.70 -4.82 -17.23
C PHE A 226 -23.85 -5.80 -18.39
N ARG A 227 -24.67 -6.83 -18.19
CA ARG A 227 -25.28 -7.55 -19.31
C ARG A 227 -26.13 -6.52 -20.01
N THR A 228 -25.62 -5.98 -21.11
CA THR A 228 -26.46 -5.34 -22.11
C THR A 228 -27.46 -6.40 -22.56
N GLY A 229 -28.69 -6.34 -22.04
CA GLY A 229 -29.81 -7.08 -22.59
C GLY A 229 -29.99 -6.71 -24.07
N PRO A 230 -30.59 -7.59 -24.88
CA PRO A 230 -30.76 -7.34 -26.31
C PRO A 230 -31.53 -6.03 -26.51
N ARG A 231 -31.04 -5.20 -27.44
CA ARG A 231 -31.69 -3.94 -27.85
C ARG A 231 -33.12 -4.26 -28.29
N LEU A 232 -34.11 -3.88 -27.47
CA LEU A 232 -35.49 -3.82 -27.93
C LEU A 232 -35.58 -2.68 -28.95
N GLY A 233 -36.01 -3.05 -30.16
CA GLY A 233 -36.11 -2.16 -31.31
C GLY A 233 -37.05 -0.99 -31.10
N GLU A 234 -36.89 0.01 -31.95
CA GLU A 234 -37.63 1.27 -31.99
C GLU A 234 -39.15 1.05 -32.03
N GLY A 235 -39.78 1.11 -30.86
CA GLY A 235 -41.23 1.13 -30.71
C GLY A 235 -41.64 2.39 -29.94
N ARG A 236 -42.38 3.27 -30.58
CA ARG A 236 -43.00 4.44 -29.96
C ARG A 236 -43.91 3.99 -28.81
N PHE A 237 -43.53 4.29 -27.57
CA PHE A 237 -44.43 4.21 -26.43
C PHE A 237 -45.32 5.47 -26.40
N PRO A 238 -46.66 5.34 -26.33
CA PRO A 238 -47.53 6.49 -26.11
C PRO A 238 -47.41 6.97 -24.66
N LEU A 239 -47.30 8.29 -24.46
CA LEU A 239 -47.32 8.93 -23.15
C LEU A 239 -48.71 8.78 -22.49
N PRO A 240 -48.80 8.41 -21.21
CA PRO A 240 -50.07 8.46 -20.48
C PRO A 240 -50.43 9.91 -20.11
N PRO A 241 -51.74 10.23 -19.98
CA PRO A 241 -52.20 11.58 -19.64
C PRO A 241 -51.94 11.94 -18.16
N PRO A 242 -51.84 13.23 -17.81
CA PRO A 242 -51.57 13.66 -16.44
C PRO A 242 -52.83 13.52 -15.58
N GLY A 243 -52.72 12.78 -14.47
CA GLY A 243 -53.71 12.72 -13.38
C GLY A 243 -53.22 13.46 -12.13
N PRO A 244 -54.14 13.89 -11.24
CA PRO A 244 -53.89 14.92 -10.24
C PRO A 244 -53.14 14.44 -8.98
N GLU A 245 -52.63 15.43 -8.26
CA GLU A 245 -51.68 15.37 -7.16
C GLU A 245 -52.09 14.56 -5.92
N SER A 246 -51.05 13.99 -5.30
CA SER A 246 -50.85 13.71 -3.86
C SER A 246 -51.49 12.47 -3.22
N ARG A 247 -50.64 11.53 -2.78
CA ARG A 247 -50.42 11.11 -1.38
C ARG A 247 -49.38 9.97 -1.35
N GLY A 248 -48.41 10.06 -0.45
CA GLY A 248 -47.15 9.33 -0.52
C GLY A 248 -47.15 7.87 -0.07
N PHE A 249 -46.06 7.18 -0.38
CA PHE A 249 -45.29 6.21 0.43
C PHE A 249 -43.94 5.93 -0.30
N PRO A 250 -42.86 5.55 0.40
CA PRO A 250 -41.49 5.68 -0.09
C PRO A 250 -40.97 4.37 -0.72
N PHE A 251 -40.28 4.47 -1.85
CA PHE A 251 -39.32 3.46 -2.32
C PHE A 251 -38.05 4.14 -2.85
N PRO A 252 -36.86 3.59 -2.57
CA PRO A 252 -35.60 4.28 -2.83
C PRO A 252 -35.16 4.10 -4.29
N VAL A 253 -34.96 5.21 -4.98
CA VAL A 253 -34.29 5.24 -6.29
C VAL A 253 -32.79 5.34 -6.05
N ARG A 254 -32.07 4.34 -6.57
CA ARG A 254 -30.60 4.30 -6.70
C ARG A 254 -30.11 5.24 -7.81
N CYS A 255 -28.83 5.57 -7.68
CA CYS A 255 -27.85 5.98 -8.70
C CYS A 255 -27.73 7.46 -9.07
N GLY A 256 -26.53 7.99 -8.82
CA GLY A 256 -25.73 8.60 -9.87
C GLY A 256 -25.43 10.09 -9.72
N ILE A 257 -24.34 10.42 -9.03
CA ILE A 257 -23.61 11.66 -9.33
C ILE A 257 -22.14 11.28 -9.56
N LEU A 258 -21.83 11.04 -10.82
CA LEU A 258 -20.48 11.14 -11.38
C LEU A 258 -20.24 12.61 -11.69
N TYR A 259 -19.29 13.24 -11.00
CA TYR A 259 -18.81 14.57 -11.39
C TYR A 259 -17.78 14.39 -12.49
N VAL A 260 -18.22 14.47 -13.75
CA VAL A 260 -17.37 14.60 -14.93
C VAL A 260 -17.24 16.09 -15.23
N GLN A 261 -16.10 16.70 -14.92
CA GLN A 261 -15.73 17.96 -15.55
C GLN A 261 -14.93 17.67 -16.83
N GLN A 262 -15.65 17.64 -17.94
CA GLN A 262 -15.08 17.88 -19.27
C GLN A 262 -15.05 19.39 -19.52
N ILE A 263 -13.86 19.97 -19.62
CA ILE A 263 -13.67 21.21 -20.38
C ILE A 263 -13.33 20.79 -21.81
N ARG A 264 -14.30 20.92 -22.73
CA ARG A 264 -14.03 21.03 -24.17
C ARG A 264 -15.09 21.92 -24.82
N THR A 265 -14.61 23.02 -25.40
CA THR A 265 -15.10 23.59 -26.67
C THR A 265 -13.82 23.99 -27.42
N SER A 266 -13.39 23.20 -28.40
CA SER A 266 -13.65 23.38 -29.86
C SER A 266 -12.83 24.56 -30.39
N SER A 267 -11.92 24.46 -31.35
CA SER A 267 -11.98 23.76 -32.65
C SER A 267 -10.56 23.60 -33.26
N ALA A 268 -10.38 22.56 -34.09
CA ALA A 268 -9.16 22.25 -34.86
C ALA A 268 -9.25 22.84 -36.30
N PRO A 269 -8.35 22.53 -37.26
CA PRO A 269 -6.92 22.87 -37.36
C PRO A 269 -6.53 23.47 -38.75
N ALA A 270 -5.22 23.63 -38.97
CA ALA A 270 -4.46 23.63 -40.25
C ALA A 270 -3.73 24.95 -40.62
N PRO A 271 -2.70 24.89 -41.49
CA PRO A 271 -1.29 25.22 -41.18
C PRO A 271 -0.89 26.58 -41.78
N PHE A 272 0.31 27.11 -41.52
CA PHE A 272 1.07 27.92 -42.49
C PHE A 272 2.47 28.32 -41.98
N LEU A 273 3.48 27.89 -42.74
CA LEU A 273 4.70 28.59 -43.16
C LEU A 273 5.66 29.24 -42.14
N MET A 274 6.86 28.65 -42.09
CA MET A 274 8.13 29.35 -41.82
C MET A 274 8.38 30.49 -42.82
N PRO A 275 9.15 31.50 -42.41
CA PRO A 275 10.12 32.13 -43.28
C PRO A 275 11.55 31.85 -42.81
N THR A 276 12.37 31.41 -43.76
CA THR A 276 13.83 31.41 -43.68
C THR A 276 14.39 32.76 -44.12
N ARG A 277 15.63 33.03 -43.69
CA ARG A 277 16.61 34.06 -44.13
C ARG A 277 16.43 35.44 -43.49
N ARG A 278 17.49 36.15 -43.08
CA ARG A 278 18.81 36.30 -43.72
C ARG A 278 19.86 36.87 -42.73
N LEU A 279 21.11 36.48 -42.96
CA LEU A 279 22.39 37.16 -42.68
C LEU A 279 22.32 38.63 -42.21
N ALA A 280 23.01 38.90 -41.10
CA ALA A 280 24.08 39.90 -40.97
C ALA A 280 25.03 39.44 -39.87
#